data_AF-A0A5B7ZUZ2-F1
#
_entry.id   AF-A0A5B7ZUZ2-F1
#
_cell.length_a   1.000
_cell.length_b   1.000
_cell.length_c   1.000
_cell.angle_alpha   90.00
_cell.angle_beta   90.00
_cell.angle_gamma   90.00
#
_symmetry.space_group_name_H-M   'P 1'
#
loop_
_entity.id
_entity.type
_entity.pdbx_description
1 polymer ?
#
loop_
_entity_poly.entity_id
_entity_poly.type
_entity_poly.pdbx_seq_one_letter_code
_entity_poly.pdbx_strand_id
1 'polypeptide(L)'
;MARAYEPELFYPTALPSLPDLMTTWGYTPRQIEDHEDKFAYILHLVTTLPHLLPSENGYASLHFDNLVRMLGARYARPFLDQLIDAGIIECDGRYSKSRKSFGYRICAVHHSRTVACLTMGTTLRKKLIARHESEQRQLVSGTILSRMHQDLQQLRVRYEEARLENQQVYDATHAFLVQHRARLDTTTLVPADYRALLVEAQPLPGVRLKTLKAMRKSARSQRCTDTKFGTRTTLFSILARMCLDRLDGNANLLRKIHERRIPQPSRPVAGSRIYSVVTSLSSWLRPYLYRAREEHQALYNLDISNSQPFLLSILLREKYGTQLPADAQRYIDLTCAGTFYKTIAGAMGEPYATKLEQKAFKEMFFASIFFCETLHTRNSRAGAYFREHFPVVTALIEQHKSPRYQALAIRMQQVEAEIIVDTVAAALQRKRIWCATIHDSIVCLAQDKDEVLQRTQDAFRAAYELTPAVSVEKLEPEDQPSSHAQAA
;
A
#
# COMPACT_ATOMS: atom_id res chain seq x y z
N MET A 1 -18.19 22.51 3.28
CA MET A 1 -17.16 23.55 3.15
C MET A 1 -15.90 23.06 3.86
N ALA A 2 -14.77 22.94 3.15
CA ALA A 2 -13.51 22.58 3.79
C ALA A 2 -13.04 23.74 4.69
N ARG A 3 -12.63 23.45 5.94
CA ARG A 3 -12.01 24.45 6.82
C ARG A 3 -10.80 25.07 6.10
N ALA A 4 -10.67 26.39 6.19
CA ALA A 4 -9.48 27.09 5.70
C ALA A 4 -8.24 26.54 6.44
N TYR A 5 -7.13 26.36 5.71
CA TYR A 5 -5.88 25.88 6.29
C TYR A 5 -5.29 26.93 7.23
N GLU A 6 -5.12 26.57 8.49
CA GLU A 6 -4.48 27.39 9.51
C GLU A 6 -3.15 26.73 9.90
N PRO A 7 -1.99 27.39 9.68
CA PRO A 7 -0.69 26.82 10.05
C PRO A 7 -0.47 26.84 11.57
N GLU A 8 0.03 25.73 12.12
CA GLU A 8 0.43 25.60 13.53
C GLU A 8 1.94 25.33 13.63
N LEU A 9 2.62 25.95 14.60
CA LEU A 9 4.05 25.74 14.87
C LEU A 9 4.20 25.02 16.22
N PHE A 10 5.21 24.17 16.34
CA PHE A 10 5.41 23.32 17.51
C PHE A 10 6.85 23.39 18.01
N TYR A 11 7.07 23.39 19.31
CA TYR A 11 8.41 23.34 19.93
C TYR A 11 8.43 22.51 21.22
N PRO A 12 9.59 21.99 21.68
CA PRO A 12 9.67 21.10 22.85
C PRO A 12 9.22 21.74 24.18
N THR A 13 8.50 20.97 25.01
CA THR A 13 7.95 21.36 26.34
C THR A 13 9.00 21.51 27.44
N ALA A 14 10.16 20.87 27.30
CA ALA A 14 11.29 21.00 28.22
C ALA A 14 12.02 22.35 28.07
N LEU A 15 11.66 23.16 27.07
CA LEU A 15 12.11 24.54 26.97
C LEU A 15 11.18 25.42 27.82
N PRO A 16 11.71 26.46 28.50
CA PRO A 16 10.89 27.56 28.98
C PRO A 16 10.09 28.16 27.82
N SER A 17 9.04 28.92 28.12
CA SER A 17 8.28 29.57 27.05
C SER A 17 9.22 30.42 26.19
N LEU A 18 8.97 30.47 24.87
CA LEU A 18 9.81 31.27 23.98
C LEU A 18 9.93 32.74 24.42
N PRO A 19 8.86 33.41 24.91
CA PRO A 19 8.95 34.73 25.51
C PRO A 19 9.94 34.83 26.69
N ASP A 20 9.95 33.85 27.58
CA ASP A 20 10.86 33.83 28.74
C ASP A 20 12.32 33.70 28.28
N LEU A 21 12.60 32.80 27.33
CA LEU A 21 13.93 32.64 26.74
C LEU A 21 14.41 33.94 26.08
N MET A 22 13.55 34.56 25.28
CA MET A 22 13.89 35.81 24.59
C MET A 22 14.12 36.97 25.58
N THR A 23 13.37 37.00 26.69
CA THR A 23 13.59 37.99 27.76
C THR A 23 14.98 37.80 28.38
N THR A 24 15.41 36.56 28.64
CA THR A 24 16.77 36.29 29.14
C THR A 24 17.88 36.65 28.14
N TRP A 25 17.58 36.67 26.85
CA TRP A 25 18.49 37.15 25.81
C TRP A 25 18.45 38.67 25.60
N GLY A 26 17.68 39.41 26.42
CA GLY A 26 17.61 40.87 26.39
C GLY A 26 16.63 41.44 25.35
N TYR A 27 15.68 40.65 24.85
CA TYR A 27 14.65 41.14 23.94
C TYR A 27 13.59 41.94 24.70
N THR A 28 13.20 43.09 24.14
CA THR A 28 12.07 43.87 24.66
C THR A 28 10.74 43.18 24.35
N PRO A 29 9.66 43.45 25.11
CA PRO A 29 8.34 42.85 24.87
C PRO A 29 7.86 42.97 23.43
N ARG A 30 8.12 44.12 22.79
CA ARG A 30 7.77 44.34 21.38
C ARG A 30 8.56 43.46 20.41
N GLN A 31 9.86 43.26 20.66
CA GLN A 31 10.69 42.39 19.82
C GLN A 31 10.32 40.91 20.00
N ILE A 32 9.84 40.52 21.18
CA ILE A 32 9.31 39.17 21.43
C ILE A 32 8.11 38.92 20.52
N GLU A 33 7.12 39.80 20.55
CA GLU A 33 5.93 39.70 19.69
C GLU A 33 6.29 39.65 18.20
N ASP A 34 7.27 40.44 17.78
CA ASP A 34 7.72 40.51 16.38
C ASP A 34 8.51 39.28 15.92
N HIS A 35 9.11 38.48 16.81
CA HIS A 35 10.12 37.48 16.45
C HIS A 35 9.90 36.06 17.01
N GLU A 36 9.02 35.89 18.01
CA GLU A 36 8.68 34.59 18.61
C GLU A 36 8.35 33.54 17.54
N ASP A 37 7.55 33.92 16.54
CA ASP A 37 7.10 33.05 15.45
C ASP A 37 8.24 32.50 14.59
N LYS A 38 9.36 33.22 14.49
CA LYS A 38 10.54 32.83 13.69
C LYS A 38 11.37 31.80 14.45
N PHE A 39 11.55 31.98 15.75
CA PHE A 39 12.18 30.98 16.62
C PHE A 39 11.33 29.72 16.67
N ALA A 40 10.02 29.87 16.87
CA ALA A 40 9.07 28.75 16.83
C ALA A 40 9.13 28.00 15.50
N TYR A 41 9.28 28.70 14.36
CA TYR A 41 9.41 28.06 13.05
C TYR A 41 10.70 27.25 12.91
N ILE A 42 11.85 27.78 13.37
CA ILE A 42 13.12 27.02 13.35
C ILE A 42 13.00 25.79 14.23
N LEU A 43 12.51 25.93 15.46
CA LEU A 43 12.31 24.81 16.38
C LEU A 43 11.30 23.81 15.82
N HIS A 44 10.22 24.28 15.21
CA HIS A 44 9.25 23.43 14.51
C HIS A 44 9.93 22.66 13.39
N LEU A 45 10.77 23.28 12.57
CA LEU A 45 11.50 22.56 11.53
C LEU A 45 12.52 21.58 12.12
N VAL A 46 13.29 21.96 13.14
CA VAL A 46 14.28 21.07 13.77
C VAL A 46 13.62 19.91 14.50
N THR A 47 12.41 20.10 15.03
CA THR A 47 11.66 19.06 15.71
C THR A 47 10.91 18.18 14.71
N THR A 48 10.23 18.77 13.73
CA THR A 48 9.38 18.01 12.78
C THR A 48 10.13 17.46 11.59
N LEU A 49 11.18 18.12 11.08
CA LEU A 49 11.90 17.62 9.90
C LEU A 49 12.64 16.31 10.14
N PRO A 50 13.22 16.00 11.31
CA PRO A 50 13.74 14.66 11.56
C PRO A 50 12.62 13.61 11.51
N HIS A 51 11.40 13.96 11.96
CA HIS A 51 10.21 13.11 11.84
C HIS A 51 9.67 13.04 10.41
N LEU A 52 9.98 14.02 9.55
CA LEU A 52 9.56 14.06 8.16
C LEU A 52 10.67 13.62 7.19
N LEU A 53 11.94 13.63 7.54
CA LEU A 53 13.07 13.30 6.66
C LEU A 53 14.22 12.82 7.56
N PRO A 54 14.15 11.58 8.09
CA PRO A 54 15.14 11.10 9.03
C PRO A 54 16.53 11.04 8.39
N SER A 55 17.53 11.52 9.13
CA SER A 55 18.95 11.39 8.80
C SER A 55 19.62 10.42 9.77
N GLU A 56 20.75 9.85 9.37
CA GLU A 56 21.48 8.79 10.10
C GLU A 56 21.83 9.11 11.57
N ASN A 57 21.64 10.34 12.04
CA ASN A 57 21.90 10.74 13.43
C ASN A 57 20.80 11.64 14.05
N GLY A 58 19.59 11.66 13.48
CA GLY A 58 18.47 12.47 14.03
C GLY A 58 18.58 13.98 13.79
N TYR A 59 19.45 14.42 12.86
CA TYR A 59 19.59 15.82 12.47
C TYR A 59 18.58 16.20 11.37
N ALA A 60 17.90 17.32 11.55
CA ALA A 60 17.09 18.01 10.57
C ALA A 60 17.96 18.69 9.51
N SER A 61 17.92 18.22 8.26
CA SER A 61 18.63 18.92 7.18
C SER A 61 17.88 20.18 6.79
N LEU A 62 18.44 21.36 7.13
CA LEU A 62 17.85 22.65 6.82
C LEU A 62 18.59 23.28 5.62
N HIS A 63 17.88 23.45 4.50
CA HIS A 63 18.42 24.21 3.38
C HIS A 63 18.37 25.70 3.69
N PHE A 64 19.53 26.34 3.82
CA PHE A 64 19.64 27.73 4.27
C PHE A 64 18.84 28.70 3.39
N ASP A 65 18.85 28.53 2.05
CA ASP A 65 18.07 29.39 1.15
C ASP A 65 16.55 29.30 1.39
N ASN A 66 16.04 28.13 1.79
CA ASN A 66 14.64 27.98 2.15
C ASN A 66 14.32 28.71 3.46
N LEU A 67 15.25 28.67 4.42
CA LEU A 67 15.12 29.39 5.67
C LEU A 67 15.13 30.91 5.44
N VAL A 68 16.06 31.41 4.61
CA VAL A 68 16.14 32.81 4.18
C VAL A 68 14.87 33.25 3.45
N ARG A 69 14.31 32.42 2.57
CA ARG A 69 13.06 32.73 1.86
C ARG A 69 11.88 32.89 2.83
N MET A 70 11.80 32.04 3.86
CA MET A 70 10.71 32.07 4.84
C MET A 70 10.88 33.20 5.85
N LEU A 71 12.02 33.26 6.54
CA LEU A 71 12.28 34.17 7.66
C LEU A 71 12.84 35.53 7.22
N GLY A 72 13.56 35.58 6.10
CA GLY A 72 14.32 36.75 5.63
C GLY A 72 15.81 36.65 5.95
N ALA A 73 16.65 37.18 5.06
CA ALA A 73 18.12 37.10 5.15
C ALA A 73 18.69 37.71 6.44
N ARG A 74 18.02 38.74 6.98
CA ARG A 74 18.42 39.42 8.23
C ARG A 74 18.23 38.56 9.48
N TYR A 75 17.34 37.56 9.44
CA TYR A 75 16.92 36.82 10.63
C TYR A 75 17.36 35.35 10.61
N ALA A 76 17.45 34.73 9.42
CA ALA A 76 17.72 33.30 9.29
C ALA A 76 19.04 32.85 9.93
N ARG A 77 20.12 33.63 9.78
CA ARG A 77 21.44 33.33 10.34
C ARG A 77 21.52 33.70 11.83
N PRO A 78 21.20 34.94 12.27
CA PRO A 78 21.34 35.32 13.68
C PRO A 78 20.50 34.48 14.62
N PHE A 79 19.27 34.11 14.24
CA PHE A 79 18.38 33.36 15.15
C PHE A 79 18.82 31.90 15.27
N LEU A 80 19.39 31.37 14.20
CA LEU A 80 19.90 30.01 14.19
C LEU A 80 21.21 29.91 15.00
N ASP A 81 22.09 30.91 14.88
CA ASP A 81 23.30 31.01 15.71
C ASP A 81 22.92 31.24 17.20
N GLN A 82 21.93 32.09 17.51
CA GLN A 82 21.42 32.29 18.87
C GLN A 82 20.92 31.00 19.53
N LEU A 83 20.20 30.15 18.79
CA LEU A 83 19.72 28.86 19.29
C LEU A 83 20.86 27.87 19.54
N ILE A 84 21.96 27.96 18.79
CA ILE A 84 23.16 27.16 18.99
C ILE A 84 23.93 27.66 20.22
N ASP A 85 24.14 28.97 20.33
CA ASP A 85 24.85 29.60 21.46
C ASP A 85 24.13 29.37 22.79
N ALA A 86 22.79 29.34 22.77
CA ALA A 86 21.96 29.01 23.92
C ALA A 86 21.97 27.51 24.28
N GLY A 87 22.61 26.65 23.48
CA GLY A 87 22.64 25.21 23.69
C GLY A 87 21.30 24.51 23.47
N ILE A 88 20.36 25.14 22.76
CA ILE A 88 19.03 24.58 22.47
C ILE A 88 19.10 23.61 21.28
N ILE A 89 19.86 23.97 20.25
CA ILE A 89 20.12 23.14 19.07
C ILE A 89 21.61 22.89 18.85
N GLU A 90 21.96 21.73 18.30
CA GLU A 90 23.32 21.37 17.89
C GLU A 90 23.42 21.19 16.37
N CYS A 91 24.59 21.46 15.79
CA CYS A 91 24.85 21.42 14.36
C CYS A 91 25.85 20.29 14.02
N ASP A 92 25.59 19.54 12.95
CA ASP A 92 26.44 18.41 12.53
C ASP A 92 27.77 18.83 11.86
N GLY A 93 27.94 20.12 11.55
CA GLY A 93 29.15 20.70 10.93
C GLY A 93 29.51 20.15 9.55
N ARG A 94 28.68 19.30 8.93
CA ARG A 94 29.01 18.55 7.71
C ARG A 94 28.25 19.11 6.50
N TYR A 95 28.83 20.10 5.84
CA TYR A 95 28.32 20.66 4.59
C TYR A 95 28.99 20.04 3.35
N SER A 96 28.20 19.70 2.33
CA SER A 96 28.74 19.36 1.01
C SER A 96 27.94 20.05 -0.09
N LYS A 97 28.64 20.89 -0.87
CA LYS A 97 28.05 21.63 -1.99
C LYS A 97 27.39 20.63 -2.95
N SER A 98 26.10 20.82 -3.24
CA SER A 98 25.22 19.97 -4.07
C SER A 98 24.75 18.60 -3.50
N ARG A 99 25.28 18.13 -2.36
CA ARG A 99 24.91 16.80 -1.81
C ARG A 99 24.27 16.83 -0.42
N LYS A 100 24.60 17.78 0.45
CA LYS A 100 24.10 17.83 1.83
C LYS A 100 24.12 19.24 2.43
N SER A 101 22.97 19.70 2.91
CA SER A 101 22.83 20.91 3.74
C SER A 101 23.15 20.60 5.22
N PHE A 102 23.52 21.62 6.01
CA PHE A 102 23.78 21.47 7.45
C PHE A 102 22.60 20.81 8.16
N GLY A 103 22.93 19.87 9.05
CA GLY A 103 21.98 19.18 9.91
C GLY A 103 21.89 19.85 11.28
N TYR A 104 20.67 19.98 11.82
CA TYR A 104 20.41 20.56 13.14
C TYR A 104 19.57 19.62 14.01
N ARG A 105 19.83 19.51 15.31
CA ARG A 105 19.06 18.66 16.23
C ARG A 105 18.79 19.40 17.53
N ILE A 106 17.68 19.12 18.22
CA ILE A 106 17.46 19.60 19.59
C ILE A 106 18.50 18.95 20.50
N CYS A 107 19.12 19.70 21.41
CA CYS A 107 20.08 19.13 22.35
C CYS A 107 19.42 18.06 23.25
N ALA A 108 20.18 17.02 23.62
CA ALA A 108 19.70 15.87 24.41
C ALA A 108 18.86 16.29 25.64
N VAL A 109 19.32 17.32 26.36
CA VAL A 109 18.71 17.87 27.58
C VAL A 109 17.33 18.51 27.38
N HIS A 110 16.96 18.85 26.14
CA HIS A 110 15.69 19.51 25.81
C HIS A 110 14.72 18.62 25.02
N HIS A 111 15.03 17.33 24.86
CA HIS A 111 14.13 16.38 24.22
C HIS A 111 12.88 16.14 25.07
N SER A 112 11.71 16.45 24.51
CA SER A 112 10.42 16.34 25.21
C SER A 112 9.25 16.39 24.22
N ARG A 113 8.01 16.20 24.72
CA ARG A 113 6.78 16.40 23.93
C ARG A 113 6.70 17.83 23.42
N THR A 114 6.03 18.07 22.30
CA THR A 114 5.89 19.42 21.74
C THR A 114 4.64 20.16 22.22
N VAL A 115 4.74 21.48 22.34
CA VAL A 115 3.63 22.42 22.55
C VAL A 115 3.46 23.34 21.34
N ALA A 116 2.23 23.76 21.09
CA ALA A 116 1.90 24.69 20.01
C ALA A 116 2.32 26.12 20.37
N CYS A 117 2.88 26.85 19.40
CA CYS A 117 3.11 28.28 19.51
C CYS A 117 1.78 29.03 19.44
N LEU A 118 1.51 29.89 20.42
CA LEU A 118 0.25 30.62 20.54
C LEU A 118 0.20 31.86 19.64
N THR A 119 1.37 32.38 19.23
CA THR A 119 1.49 33.63 18.47
C THR A 119 2.19 33.39 17.13
N MET A 120 1.53 33.76 16.03
CA MET A 120 2.12 33.71 14.69
C MET A 120 1.96 35.04 13.97
N GLY A 121 3.07 35.64 13.55
CA GLY A 121 3.09 36.90 12.84
C GLY A 121 2.40 36.81 11.48
N THR A 122 1.73 37.89 11.08
CA THR A 122 0.91 37.95 9.85
C THR A 122 1.71 37.65 8.57
N THR A 123 2.99 38.04 8.52
CA THR A 123 3.86 37.84 7.36
C THR A 123 4.25 36.38 7.18
N LEU A 124 4.72 35.71 8.25
CA LEU A 124 5.12 34.30 8.19
C LEU A 124 3.89 33.42 7.93
N ARG A 125 2.77 33.73 8.59
CA ARG A 125 1.46 33.09 8.36
C ARG A 125 1.04 33.14 6.89
N LYS A 126 1.06 34.32 6.27
CA LYS A 126 0.73 34.49 4.83
C LYS A 126 1.65 33.67 3.92
N LYS A 127 2.96 33.62 4.21
CA LYS A 127 3.92 32.81 3.43
C LYS A 127 3.64 31.30 3.56
N LEU A 128 3.31 30.83 4.76
CA LEU A 128 2.97 29.41 5.01
C LEU A 128 1.69 29.02 4.27
N ILE A 129 0.66 29.88 4.31
CA ILE A 129 -0.58 29.68 3.55
C ILE A 129 -0.30 29.69 2.04
N ALA A 130 0.42 30.69 1.52
CA ALA A 130 0.74 30.78 0.09
C ALA A 130 1.56 29.59 -0.41
N ARG A 131 2.49 29.08 0.41
CA ARG A 131 3.24 27.85 0.12
C ARG A 131 2.31 26.65 0.09
N HIS A 132 1.43 26.50 1.07
CA HIS A 132 0.43 25.43 1.12
C HIS A 132 -0.46 25.46 -0.14
N GLU A 133 -0.96 26.63 -0.52
CA GLU A 133 -1.77 26.84 -1.73
C GLU A 133 -1.01 26.54 -3.01
N SER A 134 0.26 26.95 -3.13
CA SER A 134 1.09 26.67 -4.31
C SER A 134 1.34 25.17 -4.49
N GLU A 135 1.68 24.48 -3.40
CA GLU A 135 1.82 23.02 -3.36
C GLU A 135 0.49 22.33 -3.69
N GLN A 136 -0.65 22.85 -3.22
CA GLN A 136 -1.99 22.36 -3.60
C GLN A 136 -2.27 22.56 -5.09
N ARG A 137 -1.93 23.72 -5.67
CA ARG A 137 -2.08 23.98 -7.12
C ARG A 137 -1.24 23.02 -7.95
N GLN A 138 -0.01 22.72 -7.52
CA GLN A 138 0.85 21.74 -8.18
C GLN A 138 0.28 20.32 -8.10
N LEU A 139 -0.31 19.94 -6.96
CA LEU A 139 -1.02 18.66 -6.81
C LEU A 139 -2.22 18.58 -7.76
N VAL A 140 -2.95 19.68 -7.96
CA VAL A 140 -4.07 19.76 -8.90
C VAL A 140 -3.61 19.69 -10.36
N SER A 141 -2.47 20.30 -10.71
CA SER A 141 -1.95 20.32 -12.09
C SER A 141 -1.17 19.06 -12.52
N GLY A 142 -0.71 18.24 -11.57
CA GLY A 142 0.08 17.03 -11.86
C GLY A 142 -0.77 15.85 -12.38
N THR A 143 -0.15 14.92 -13.11
CA THR A 143 -0.81 13.64 -13.45
C THR A 143 -0.82 12.70 -12.24
N ILE A 144 -1.80 11.80 -12.18
CA ILE A 144 -1.90 10.81 -11.09
C ILE A 144 -0.67 9.91 -10.98
N LEU A 145 -0.04 9.57 -12.12
CA LEU A 145 1.17 8.76 -12.13
C LEU A 145 2.36 9.50 -11.52
N SER A 146 2.50 10.80 -11.76
CA SER A 146 3.57 11.60 -11.17
C SER A 146 3.39 11.73 -9.65
N ARG A 147 2.16 11.96 -9.17
CA ARG A 147 1.88 11.99 -7.72
C ARG A 147 2.11 10.62 -7.07
N MET A 148 1.60 9.55 -7.67
CA MET A 148 1.83 8.19 -7.19
C MET A 148 3.33 7.86 -7.17
N HIS A 149 4.09 8.32 -8.17
CA HIS A 149 5.54 8.16 -8.16
C HIS A 149 6.22 8.87 -6.98
N GLN A 150 5.79 10.10 -6.67
CA GLN A 150 6.30 10.85 -5.52
C GLN A 150 5.97 10.16 -4.19
N ASP A 151 4.79 9.54 -4.07
CA ASP A 151 4.45 8.72 -2.91
C ASP A 151 5.34 7.47 -2.84
N LEU A 152 5.51 6.76 -3.95
CA LEU A 152 6.36 5.57 -4.01
C LEU A 152 7.83 5.87 -3.72
N GLN A 153 8.36 7.04 -4.13
CA GLN A 153 9.73 7.49 -3.80
C GLN A 153 9.99 7.62 -2.29
N GLN A 154 8.93 7.75 -1.49
CA GLN A 154 9.02 7.77 -0.03
C GLN A 154 9.07 6.37 0.58
N LEU A 155 8.87 5.31 -0.19
CA LEU A 155 8.99 3.94 0.33
C LEU A 155 10.45 3.58 0.62
N ARG A 156 10.62 2.83 1.70
CA ARG A 156 11.84 2.15 2.11
C ARG A 156 11.52 0.70 2.40
N VAL A 157 12.56 -0.08 2.60
CA VAL A 157 12.46 -1.50 2.92
C VAL A 157 13.52 -1.87 3.93
N ARG A 158 13.16 -2.70 4.91
CA ARG A 158 14.09 -3.40 5.79
C ARG A 158 14.84 -4.44 4.96
N TYR A 159 15.86 -3.97 4.24
CA TYR A 159 16.41 -4.68 3.09
C TYR A 159 17.01 -6.04 3.44
N GLU A 160 17.82 -6.12 4.50
CA GLU A 160 18.46 -7.37 4.91
C GLU A 160 17.43 -8.39 5.43
N GLU A 161 16.49 -7.96 6.27
CA GLU A 161 15.40 -8.80 6.78
C GLU A 161 14.53 -9.35 5.62
N ALA A 162 14.12 -8.47 4.70
CA ALA A 162 13.32 -8.86 3.54
C ALA A 162 14.09 -9.79 2.59
N ARG A 163 15.39 -9.58 2.41
CA ARG A 163 16.24 -10.45 1.60
C ARG A 163 16.38 -11.83 2.22
N LEU A 164 16.59 -11.89 3.54
CA LEU A 164 16.68 -13.14 4.28
C LEU A 164 15.36 -13.92 4.20
N GLU A 165 14.22 -13.27 4.43
CA GLU A 165 12.89 -13.88 4.29
C GLU A 165 12.67 -14.42 2.87
N ASN A 166 13.03 -13.65 1.84
CA ASN A 166 12.90 -14.08 0.45
C ASN A 166 13.76 -15.33 0.16
N GLN A 167 14.96 -15.40 0.73
CA GLN A 167 15.85 -16.55 0.62
C GLN A 167 15.30 -17.77 1.38
N GLN A 168 14.83 -17.59 2.61
CA GLN A 168 14.24 -18.66 3.43
C GLN A 168 13.01 -19.27 2.75
N VAL A 169 12.14 -18.45 2.16
CA VAL A 169 11.00 -18.93 1.37
C VAL A 169 11.45 -19.75 0.17
N TYR A 170 12.49 -19.32 -0.54
CA TYR A 170 13.07 -20.09 -1.64
C TYR A 170 13.66 -21.41 -1.16
N ASP A 171 14.49 -21.40 -0.13
CA ASP A 171 15.18 -22.59 0.39
C ASP A 171 14.16 -23.63 0.90
N ALA A 172 13.18 -23.20 1.69
CA ALA A 172 12.10 -24.06 2.18
C ALA A 172 11.29 -24.65 1.02
N THR A 173 10.90 -23.81 0.04
CA THR A 173 10.13 -24.28 -1.11
C THR A 173 10.95 -25.22 -1.99
N HIS A 174 12.21 -24.93 -2.25
CA HIS A 174 13.09 -25.75 -3.08
C HIS A 174 13.41 -27.09 -2.39
N ALA A 175 13.73 -27.08 -1.09
CA ALA A 175 13.94 -28.30 -0.31
C ALA A 175 12.69 -29.20 -0.34
N PHE A 176 11.50 -28.62 -0.16
CA PHE A 176 10.24 -29.35 -0.29
C PHE A 176 10.07 -29.97 -1.69
N LEU A 177 10.39 -29.25 -2.77
CA LEU A 177 10.34 -29.79 -4.13
C LEU A 177 11.33 -30.94 -4.34
N VAL A 178 12.54 -30.84 -3.79
CA VAL A 178 13.58 -31.88 -3.87
C VAL A 178 13.14 -33.15 -3.13
N GLN A 179 12.58 -33.01 -1.93
CA GLN A 179 12.03 -34.13 -1.17
C GLN A 179 10.94 -34.89 -1.96
N HIS A 180 10.15 -34.16 -2.74
CA HIS A 180 9.06 -34.72 -3.55
C HIS A 180 9.46 -34.97 -5.01
N ARG A 181 10.76 -34.97 -5.33
CA ARG A 181 11.25 -35.09 -6.71
C ARG A 181 10.73 -36.33 -7.41
N ALA A 182 10.68 -37.49 -6.74
CA ALA A 182 10.16 -38.73 -7.31
C ALA A 182 8.71 -38.60 -7.83
N ARG A 183 7.87 -37.79 -7.17
CA ARG A 183 6.48 -37.50 -7.58
C ARG A 183 6.41 -36.45 -8.69
N LEU A 184 7.40 -35.56 -8.76
CA LEU A 184 7.43 -34.39 -9.65
C LEU A 184 8.24 -34.61 -10.93
N ASP A 185 9.03 -35.69 -11.02
CA ASP A 185 9.85 -36.03 -12.18
C ASP A 185 9.04 -36.69 -13.31
N THR A 186 7.89 -36.07 -13.61
CA THR A 186 6.97 -36.44 -14.67
C THR A 186 6.72 -35.22 -15.55
N THR A 187 6.30 -35.44 -16.78
CA THR A 187 5.89 -34.37 -17.71
C THR A 187 4.38 -34.10 -17.65
N THR A 188 3.63 -34.95 -16.95
CA THR A 188 2.17 -34.92 -16.91
C THR A 188 1.67 -34.49 -15.54
N LEU A 189 0.90 -33.41 -15.50
CA LEU A 189 0.27 -32.92 -14.27
C LEU A 189 -0.98 -33.73 -13.94
N VAL A 190 -0.89 -34.54 -12.89
CA VAL A 190 -2.05 -35.22 -12.28
C VAL A 190 -2.67 -34.29 -11.22
N PRO A 191 -3.91 -33.81 -11.40
CA PRO A 191 -4.51 -32.83 -10.49
C PRO A 191 -4.68 -33.30 -9.04
N ALA A 192 -4.98 -34.59 -8.83
CA ALA A 192 -5.14 -35.17 -7.50
C ALA A 192 -3.81 -35.16 -6.73
N ASP A 193 -2.74 -35.66 -7.36
CA ASP A 193 -1.41 -35.74 -6.77
C ASP A 193 -0.86 -34.36 -6.42
N TYR A 194 -1.08 -33.36 -7.27
CA TYR A 194 -0.64 -31.99 -7.01
C TYR A 194 -1.45 -31.32 -5.89
N ARG A 195 -2.74 -31.66 -5.73
CA ARG A 195 -3.54 -31.20 -4.59
C ARG A 195 -3.03 -31.79 -3.28
N ALA A 196 -2.71 -33.08 -3.25
CA ALA A 196 -2.09 -33.72 -2.08
C ALA A 196 -0.79 -32.99 -1.70
N LEU A 197 0.05 -32.68 -2.70
CA LEU A 197 1.28 -31.91 -2.49
C LEU A 197 1.03 -30.51 -1.91
N LEU A 198 -0.04 -29.82 -2.34
CA LEU A 198 -0.42 -28.51 -1.80
C LEU A 198 -0.87 -28.58 -0.33
N VAL A 199 -1.56 -29.66 0.06
CA VAL A 199 -1.98 -29.89 1.44
C VAL A 199 -0.75 -30.20 2.31
N GLU A 200 0.16 -31.04 1.82
CA GLU A 200 1.43 -31.36 2.51
C GLU A 200 2.32 -30.12 2.71
N ALA A 201 2.31 -29.18 1.76
CA ALA A 201 3.06 -27.93 1.85
C ALA A 201 2.45 -26.88 2.79
N GLN A 202 1.13 -26.94 3.03
CA GLN A 202 0.39 -25.89 3.76
C GLN A 202 0.87 -25.62 5.19
N PRO A 203 1.12 -26.64 6.05
CA PRO A 203 1.54 -26.38 7.43
C PRO A 203 3.02 -25.98 7.52
N LEU A 204 3.79 -26.09 6.44
CA LEU A 204 5.23 -25.86 6.47
C LEU A 204 5.54 -24.37 6.36
N PRO A 205 6.28 -23.79 7.33
CA PRO A 205 6.68 -22.39 7.29
C PRO A 205 7.57 -22.14 6.07
N GLY A 206 7.41 -20.97 5.45
CA GLY A 206 8.20 -20.57 4.27
C GLY A 206 7.89 -21.30 2.95
N VAL A 207 7.22 -22.46 2.95
CA VAL A 207 6.90 -23.18 1.70
C VAL A 207 5.78 -22.45 0.95
N ARG A 208 6.02 -22.09 -0.33
CA ARG A 208 5.09 -21.32 -1.16
C ARG A 208 4.94 -21.94 -2.55
N LEU A 209 4.04 -22.92 -2.67
CA LEU A 209 3.69 -23.52 -3.96
C LEU A 209 2.67 -22.69 -4.75
N LYS A 210 2.70 -22.88 -6.08
CA LYS A 210 1.70 -22.31 -6.98
C LYS A 210 0.40 -23.08 -6.89
N THR A 211 -0.71 -22.41 -7.17
CA THR A 211 -1.99 -23.11 -7.23
C THR A 211 -2.06 -24.02 -8.45
N LEU A 212 -2.96 -25.01 -8.42
CA LEU A 212 -3.15 -25.96 -9.51
C LEU A 212 -3.44 -25.26 -10.85
N LYS A 213 -4.21 -24.17 -10.84
CA LYS A 213 -4.52 -23.38 -12.04
C LYS A 213 -3.25 -22.75 -12.62
N ALA A 214 -2.43 -22.13 -11.77
CA ALA A 214 -1.17 -21.53 -12.18
C ALA A 214 -0.21 -22.61 -12.73
N MET A 215 -0.14 -23.77 -12.06
CA MET A 215 0.69 -24.88 -12.51
C MET A 215 0.24 -25.44 -13.86
N ARG A 216 -1.07 -25.60 -14.08
CA ARG A 216 -1.64 -26.00 -15.40
C ARG A 216 -1.22 -25.04 -16.51
N LYS A 217 -1.27 -23.73 -16.24
CA LYS A 217 -0.87 -22.70 -17.21
C LYS A 217 0.61 -22.81 -17.55
N SER A 218 1.48 -22.92 -16.54
CA SER A 218 2.92 -23.08 -16.75
C SER A 218 3.26 -24.38 -17.50
N ALA A 219 2.67 -25.50 -17.10
CA ALA A 219 2.89 -26.79 -17.76
C ALA A 219 2.39 -26.81 -19.22
N ARG A 220 1.31 -26.08 -19.54
CA ARG A 220 0.87 -25.90 -20.94
C ARG A 220 1.85 -25.06 -21.74
N SER A 221 2.29 -23.93 -21.18
CA SER A 221 3.26 -23.05 -21.84
C SER A 221 4.58 -23.78 -22.11
N GLN A 222 5.09 -24.52 -21.13
CA GLN A 222 6.34 -25.26 -21.27
C GLN A 222 6.22 -26.38 -22.29
N ARG A 223 5.10 -27.12 -22.32
CA ARG A 223 4.88 -28.15 -23.35
C ARG A 223 4.96 -27.58 -24.77
N CYS A 224 4.40 -26.40 -25.01
CA CYS A 224 4.53 -25.74 -26.31
C CYS A 224 5.99 -25.41 -26.67
N THR A 225 6.80 -25.01 -25.69
CA THR A 225 8.24 -24.77 -25.88
C THR A 225 8.99 -26.07 -26.13
N ASP A 226 8.72 -27.10 -25.33
CA ASP A 226 9.32 -28.43 -25.45
C ASP A 226 9.08 -29.05 -26.84
N THR A 227 7.85 -28.95 -27.34
CA THR A 227 7.53 -29.40 -28.72
C THR A 227 8.32 -28.63 -29.77
N LYS A 228 8.59 -27.33 -29.57
CA LYS A 228 9.34 -26.51 -30.53
C LYS A 228 10.84 -26.81 -30.55
N PHE A 229 11.42 -27.15 -29.41
CA PHE A 229 12.88 -27.32 -29.25
C PHE A 229 13.31 -28.77 -29.02
N GLY A 230 12.38 -29.73 -29.05
CA GLY A 230 12.68 -31.15 -28.82
C GLY A 230 13.14 -31.45 -27.38
N THR A 231 12.81 -30.58 -26.42
CA THR A 231 13.20 -30.75 -25.01
C THR A 231 12.13 -31.50 -24.22
N ARG A 232 12.52 -32.09 -23.09
CA ARG A 232 11.59 -32.72 -22.15
C ARG A 232 11.73 -32.09 -20.76
N THR A 233 10.76 -31.27 -20.39
CA THR A 233 10.78 -30.54 -19.11
C THR A 233 9.81 -31.17 -18.12
N THR A 234 10.29 -31.58 -16.94
CA THR A 234 9.47 -32.19 -15.89
C THR A 234 8.75 -31.14 -15.03
N LEU A 235 7.73 -31.56 -14.29
CA LEU A 235 7.03 -30.65 -13.36
C LEU A 235 7.99 -30.12 -12.29
N PHE A 236 8.93 -30.95 -11.84
CA PHE A 236 10.01 -30.55 -10.93
C PHE A 236 10.80 -29.37 -11.50
N SER A 237 11.31 -29.46 -12.73
CA SER A 237 12.13 -28.40 -13.31
C SER A 237 11.34 -27.12 -13.60
N ILE A 238 10.06 -27.24 -13.97
CA ILE A 238 9.14 -26.09 -14.07
C ILE A 238 9.01 -25.39 -12.71
N LEU A 239 8.71 -26.13 -11.64
CA LEU A 239 8.51 -25.57 -10.31
C LEU A 239 9.80 -24.98 -9.73
N ALA A 240 10.93 -25.67 -9.90
CA ALA A 240 12.23 -25.20 -9.45
C ALA A 240 12.64 -23.90 -10.17
N ARG A 241 12.47 -23.83 -11.50
CA ARG A 241 12.71 -22.60 -12.28
C ARG A 241 11.83 -21.46 -11.80
N MET A 242 10.52 -21.72 -11.62
CA MET A 242 9.59 -20.70 -11.14
C MET A 242 9.90 -20.21 -9.72
N CYS A 243 10.44 -21.09 -8.87
CA CYS A 243 10.90 -20.73 -7.52
C CYS A 243 12.10 -19.78 -7.61
N LEU A 244 13.08 -20.10 -8.46
CA LEU A 244 14.25 -19.26 -8.70
C LEU A 244 13.90 -17.91 -9.32
N ASP A 245 13.07 -17.90 -10.37
CA ASP A 245 12.62 -16.66 -11.01
C ASP A 245 11.89 -15.73 -10.02
N ARG A 246 11.20 -16.32 -9.04
CA ARG A 246 10.52 -15.58 -7.97
C ARG A 246 11.52 -14.98 -6.98
N LEU A 247 12.53 -15.73 -6.57
CA LEU A 247 13.62 -15.25 -5.72
C LEU A 247 14.29 -14.03 -6.37
N ASP A 248 14.73 -14.18 -7.63
CA ASP A 248 15.44 -13.14 -8.39
C ASP A 248 14.57 -11.92 -8.64
N GLY A 249 13.30 -12.15 -9.03
CA GLY A 249 12.34 -11.07 -9.26
C GLY A 249 12.10 -10.22 -8.02
N ASN A 250 11.91 -10.86 -6.86
CA ASN A 250 11.77 -10.18 -5.58
C ASN A 250 13.06 -9.46 -5.19
N ALA A 251 14.22 -10.10 -5.30
CA ALA A 251 15.51 -9.50 -4.96
C ALA A 251 15.79 -8.22 -5.78
N ASN A 252 15.46 -8.23 -7.08
CA ASN A 252 15.59 -7.05 -7.93
C ASN A 252 14.66 -5.90 -7.49
N LEU A 253 13.41 -6.20 -7.12
CA LEU A 253 12.47 -5.19 -6.61
C LEU A 253 12.92 -4.61 -5.26
N LEU A 254 13.33 -5.47 -4.32
CA LEU A 254 13.87 -5.06 -3.02
C LEU A 254 15.08 -4.13 -3.20
N ARG A 255 16.01 -4.50 -4.08
CA ARG A 255 17.19 -3.70 -4.41
C ARG A 255 16.81 -2.33 -4.99
N LYS A 256 15.84 -2.27 -5.90
CA LYS A 256 15.35 -0.99 -6.46
C LYS A 256 14.78 -0.06 -5.38
N ILE A 257 14.05 -0.60 -4.40
CA ILE A 257 13.50 0.18 -3.29
C ILE A 257 14.63 0.64 -2.37
N HIS A 258 15.55 -0.26 -2.01
CA HIS A 258 16.71 0.03 -1.15
C HIS A 258 17.62 1.12 -1.75
N GLU A 259 17.97 0.99 -3.04
CA GLU A 259 18.80 1.95 -3.78
C GLU A 259 18.05 3.26 -4.11
N ARG A 260 16.77 3.39 -3.74
CA ARG A 260 15.89 4.54 -4.08
C ARG A 260 15.76 4.77 -5.60
N ARG A 261 15.91 3.70 -6.38
CA ARG A 261 15.74 3.66 -7.84
C ARG A 261 14.39 3.07 -8.20
N ILE A 262 13.34 3.56 -7.54
CA ILE A 262 11.98 3.12 -7.80
C ILE A 262 11.58 3.67 -9.18
N PRO A 263 11.15 2.82 -10.14
CA PRO A 263 10.70 3.28 -11.45
C PRO A 263 9.37 4.01 -11.37
N GLN A 264 9.08 4.82 -12.39
CA GLN A 264 7.75 5.42 -12.53
C GLN A 264 6.68 4.32 -12.66
N PRO A 265 5.58 4.40 -11.90
CA PRO A 265 4.47 3.48 -12.07
C PRO A 265 3.87 3.61 -13.47
N SER A 266 3.42 2.49 -14.03
CA SER A 266 2.81 2.44 -15.35
C SER A 266 1.31 2.21 -15.27
N ARG A 267 0.57 2.80 -16.20
CA ARG A 267 -0.86 2.55 -16.42
C ARG A 267 -1.07 2.37 -17.92
N PRO A 268 -1.00 1.12 -18.42
CA PRO A 268 -0.91 0.85 -19.86
C PRO A 268 -2.09 1.40 -20.66
N VAL A 269 -3.28 1.42 -20.07
CA VAL A 269 -4.51 1.92 -20.70
C VAL A 269 -5.17 2.92 -19.75
N ALA A 270 -5.71 4.02 -20.27
CA ALA A 270 -6.49 4.94 -19.46
C ALA A 270 -7.66 4.18 -18.76
N GLY A 271 -7.90 4.46 -17.48
CA GLY A 271 -8.89 3.71 -16.71
C GLY A 271 -8.44 2.30 -16.28
N SER A 272 -7.22 1.85 -16.59
CA SER A 272 -6.72 0.55 -16.09
C SER A 272 -6.13 0.66 -14.68
N ARG A 273 -5.78 -0.47 -14.07
CA ARG A 273 -4.97 -0.50 -12.86
C ARG A 273 -3.60 0.14 -13.07
N ILE A 274 -3.03 0.66 -11.98
CA ILE A 274 -1.63 1.09 -11.91
C ILE A 274 -0.75 -0.11 -11.55
N TYR A 275 0.42 -0.21 -12.19
CA TYR A 275 1.47 -1.16 -11.87
C TYR A 275 2.70 -0.44 -11.34
N SER A 276 3.19 -0.91 -10.19
CA SER A 276 4.33 -0.34 -9.48
C SER A 276 5.22 -1.42 -8.89
N VAL A 277 6.28 -1.01 -8.17
CA VAL A 277 7.09 -1.93 -7.38
C VAL A 277 6.27 -2.64 -6.30
N VAL A 278 5.28 -1.95 -5.71
CA VAL A 278 4.45 -2.50 -4.62
C VAL A 278 3.46 -3.55 -5.16
N THR A 279 2.85 -3.29 -6.33
CA THR A 279 1.94 -4.28 -6.95
C THR A 279 2.67 -5.54 -7.39
N SER A 280 3.95 -5.41 -7.76
CA SER A 280 4.79 -6.49 -8.27
C SER A 280 5.47 -7.29 -7.15
N LEU A 281 5.74 -6.64 -6.01
CA LEU A 281 6.36 -7.26 -4.86
C LEU A 281 5.43 -8.32 -4.26
N SER A 282 6.01 -9.47 -3.94
CA SER A 282 5.30 -10.58 -3.31
C SER A 282 4.71 -10.17 -1.96
N SER A 283 3.51 -10.66 -1.64
CA SER A 283 2.75 -10.21 -0.47
C SER A 283 3.50 -10.39 0.85
N TRP A 284 4.26 -11.49 1.01
CA TRP A 284 5.04 -11.78 2.21
C TRP A 284 6.25 -10.86 2.40
N LEU A 285 6.62 -10.06 1.38
CA LEU A 285 7.72 -9.08 1.49
C LEU A 285 7.22 -7.65 1.71
N ARG A 286 5.91 -7.41 1.52
CA ARG A 286 5.30 -6.10 1.78
C ARG A 286 5.37 -5.66 3.26
N PRO A 287 5.35 -6.56 4.26
CA PRO A 287 5.51 -6.17 5.65
C PRO A 287 6.84 -5.54 6.02
N TYR A 288 7.87 -5.75 5.20
CA TYR A 288 9.18 -5.10 5.38
C TYR A 288 9.23 -3.69 4.78
N LEU A 289 8.17 -3.24 4.11
CA LEU A 289 8.07 -1.90 3.57
C LEU A 289 7.67 -0.92 4.67
N TYR A 290 8.30 0.24 4.65
CA TYR A 290 7.94 1.36 5.52
C TYR A 290 8.03 2.67 4.74
N ARG A 291 7.38 3.72 5.23
CA ARG A 291 7.56 5.07 4.67
C ARG A 291 8.78 5.69 5.32
N ALA A 292 9.63 6.34 4.53
CA ALA A 292 10.95 6.83 4.93
C ALA A 292 10.97 7.68 6.20
N ARG A 293 9.84 8.29 6.58
CA ARG A 293 9.73 9.20 7.72
C ARG A 293 9.19 8.50 8.98
N GLU A 294 8.71 7.26 8.83
CA GLU A 294 7.97 6.51 9.83
C GLU A 294 8.48 5.06 9.90
N GLU A 295 9.80 4.86 10.09
CA GLU A 295 10.46 3.54 10.08
C GLU A 295 9.92 2.53 11.10
N HIS A 296 9.43 3.03 12.24
CA HIS A 296 8.83 2.21 13.28
C HIS A 296 7.32 2.00 13.10
N GLN A 297 6.69 2.66 12.13
CA GLN A 297 5.27 2.49 11.87
C GLN A 297 5.05 1.46 10.77
N ALA A 298 4.25 0.44 11.11
CA ALA A 298 3.71 -0.46 10.12
C ALA A 298 2.80 0.29 9.14
N LEU A 299 2.88 -0.13 7.87
CA LEU A 299 1.89 0.24 6.87
C LEU A 299 0.62 -0.60 7.08
N TYR A 300 -0.51 -0.08 6.61
CA TYR A 300 -1.77 -0.80 6.61
C TYR A 300 -2.31 -0.93 5.19
N ASN A 301 -2.80 -2.10 4.85
CA ASN A 301 -3.44 -2.39 3.58
C ASN A 301 -4.95 -2.51 3.78
N LEU A 302 -5.71 -1.60 3.18
CA LEU A 302 -7.17 -1.63 3.19
C LEU A 302 -7.65 -2.24 1.88
N ASP A 303 -8.16 -3.46 1.96
CA ASP A 303 -8.53 -4.32 0.82
C ASP A 303 -10.04 -4.49 0.74
N ILE A 304 -10.64 -4.29 -0.43
CA ILE A 304 -12.07 -4.49 -0.62
C ILE A 304 -12.39 -5.99 -0.53
N SER A 305 -13.14 -6.36 0.51
CA SER A 305 -13.60 -7.72 0.70
C SER A 305 -14.52 -8.13 -0.44
N ASN A 306 -14.22 -9.27 -1.08
CA ASN A 306 -14.97 -9.79 -2.22
C ASN A 306 -15.09 -8.78 -3.37
N SER A 307 -14.06 -7.98 -3.61
CA SER A 307 -14.03 -6.90 -4.60
C SER A 307 -14.71 -7.25 -5.92
N GLN A 308 -14.30 -8.31 -6.62
CA GLN A 308 -14.89 -8.66 -7.92
C GLN A 308 -16.40 -9.02 -7.84
N PRO A 309 -16.87 -9.91 -6.94
CA PRO A 309 -18.31 -10.07 -6.69
C PRO A 309 -19.03 -8.76 -6.33
N PHE A 310 -18.44 -7.91 -5.50
CA PHE A 310 -19.02 -6.60 -5.16
C PHE A 310 -19.11 -5.67 -6.38
N LEU A 311 -18.13 -5.66 -7.27
CA LEU A 311 -18.16 -4.86 -8.49
C LEU A 311 -19.26 -5.34 -9.46
N LEU A 312 -19.66 -6.61 -9.42
CA LEU A 312 -20.84 -7.08 -10.15
C LEU A 312 -22.14 -6.45 -9.60
N SER A 313 -22.22 -6.19 -8.29
CA SER A 313 -23.35 -5.50 -7.65
C SER A 313 -23.58 -4.10 -8.21
N ILE A 314 -22.49 -3.42 -8.61
CA ILE A 314 -22.58 -2.14 -9.30
C ILE A 314 -23.28 -2.30 -10.66
N LEU A 315 -22.91 -3.32 -11.44
CA LEU A 315 -23.55 -3.59 -12.74
C LEU A 315 -25.03 -3.99 -12.59
N LEU A 316 -25.39 -4.68 -11.50
CA LEU A 316 -26.79 -4.96 -11.15
C LEU A 316 -27.55 -3.66 -10.86
N ARG A 317 -26.96 -2.75 -10.07
CA ARG A 317 -27.56 -1.45 -9.76
C ARG A 317 -27.70 -0.58 -11.00
N GLU A 318 -26.70 -0.53 -11.87
CA GLU A 318 -26.76 0.21 -13.14
C GLU A 318 -27.91 -0.30 -14.04
N LYS A 319 -28.16 -1.61 -14.06
CA LYS A 319 -29.21 -2.20 -14.92
C LYS A 319 -30.62 -2.03 -14.37
N TYR A 320 -30.82 -2.26 -13.07
CA TYR A 320 -32.15 -2.35 -12.45
C TYR A 320 -32.52 -1.13 -11.59
N GLY A 321 -31.59 -0.23 -11.32
CA GLY A 321 -31.80 0.95 -10.47
C GLY A 321 -32.22 0.58 -9.05
N THR A 322 -33.26 1.25 -8.55
CA THR A 322 -33.81 1.02 -7.20
C THR A 322 -34.76 -0.18 -7.12
N GLN A 323 -35.31 -0.64 -8.25
CA GLN A 323 -36.24 -1.77 -8.30
C GLN A 323 -35.49 -3.08 -8.62
N LEU A 324 -34.73 -3.56 -7.64
CA LEU A 324 -33.95 -4.80 -7.79
C LEU A 324 -34.81 -6.06 -7.59
N PRO A 325 -34.68 -7.06 -8.47
CA PRO A 325 -35.19 -8.40 -8.20
C PRO A 325 -34.64 -8.99 -6.90
N ALA A 326 -35.42 -9.84 -6.24
CA ALA A 326 -35.08 -10.34 -4.90
C ALA A 326 -33.75 -11.11 -4.83
N ASP A 327 -33.39 -11.89 -5.87
CA ASP A 327 -32.13 -12.61 -5.92
C ASP A 327 -30.93 -11.66 -6.15
N ALA A 328 -31.10 -10.62 -6.97
CA ALA A 328 -30.12 -9.56 -7.17
C ALA A 328 -29.88 -8.77 -5.87
N GLN A 329 -30.95 -8.41 -5.14
CA GLN A 329 -30.82 -7.75 -3.84
C GLN A 329 -30.06 -8.65 -2.85
N ARG A 330 -30.42 -9.92 -2.73
CA ARG A 330 -29.71 -10.88 -1.87
C ARG A 330 -28.23 -11.01 -2.24
N TYR A 331 -27.90 -11.00 -3.54
CA TYR A 331 -26.51 -11.02 -4.00
C TYR A 331 -25.76 -9.76 -3.56
N ILE A 332 -26.38 -8.58 -3.71
CA ILE A 332 -25.84 -7.29 -3.28
C ILE A 332 -25.59 -7.31 -1.77
N ASP A 333 -26.54 -7.80 -0.97
CA ASP A 333 -26.41 -7.85 0.49
C ASP A 333 -25.22 -8.72 0.91
N LEU A 334 -25.07 -9.91 0.32
CA LEU A 334 -23.96 -10.84 0.59
C LEU A 334 -22.59 -10.26 0.22
N THR A 335 -22.52 -9.49 -0.87
CA THR A 335 -21.27 -8.91 -1.35
C THR A 335 -20.90 -7.65 -0.56
N CYS A 336 -21.86 -6.78 -0.24
CA CYS A 336 -21.65 -5.61 0.63
C CYS A 336 -21.24 -6.03 2.05
N ALA A 337 -21.81 -7.11 2.58
CA ALA A 337 -21.45 -7.64 3.89
C ALA A 337 -20.08 -8.37 3.92
N GLY A 338 -19.44 -8.60 2.76
CA GLY A 338 -18.18 -9.35 2.70
C GLY A 338 -18.32 -10.85 2.98
N THR A 339 -19.53 -11.40 3.07
CA THR A 339 -19.79 -12.80 3.44
C THR A 339 -20.03 -13.74 2.25
N PHE A 340 -20.13 -13.18 1.03
CA PHE A 340 -20.43 -13.90 -0.21
C PHE A 340 -19.78 -15.28 -0.34
N TYR A 341 -18.44 -15.38 -0.39
CA TYR A 341 -17.81 -16.68 -0.63
C TYR A 341 -18.07 -17.70 0.49
N LYS A 342 -18.07 -17.27 1.75
CA LYS A 342 -18.36 -18.14 2.89
C LYS A 342 -19.77 -18.72 2.78
N THR A 343 -20.75 -17.87 2.48
CA THR A 343 -22.15 -18.28 2.34
C THR A 343 -22.35 -19.23 1.16
N ILE A 344 -21.78 -18.92 -0.02
CA ILE A 344 -21.93 -19.78 -1.20
C ILE A 344 -21.19 -21.11 -1.01
N ALA A 345 -19.98 -21.11 -0.43
CA ALA A 345 -19.26 -22.36 -0.16
C ALA A 345 -20.05 -23.27 0.78
N GLY A 346 -20.59 -22.72 1.87
CA GLY A 346 -21.43 -23.47 2.81
C GLY A 346 -22.68 -24.04 2.15
N ALA A 347 -23.40 -23.23 1.36
CA ALA A 347 -24.60 -23.67 0.65
C ALA A 347 -24.30 -24.74 -0.42
N MET A 348 -23.11 -24.70 -1.04
CA MET A 348 -22.67 -25.72 -1.99
C MET A 348 -22.10 -26.97 -1.30
N GLY A 349 -21.86 -26.96 0.02
CA GLY A 349 -21.15 -28.05 0.71
C GLY A 349 -19.67 -28.14 0.35
N GLU A 350 -19.05 -27.01 0.01
CA GLU A 350 -17.62 -26.92 -0.31
C GLU A 350 -16.79 -26.57 0.94
N PRO A 351 -15.61 -27.17 1.13
CA PRO A 351 -14.71 -26.81 2.23
C PRO A 351 -14.31 -25.32 2.19
N TYR A 352 -14.31 -24.66 3.36
CA TYR A 352 -14.00 -23.23 3.47
C TYR A 352 -13.38 -22.84 4.83
N ALA A 353 -12.87 -23.81 5.60
CA ALA A 353 -12.37 -23.57 6.95
C ALA A 353 -10.96 -22.96 6.94
N THR A 354 -10.08 -23.43 6.05
CA THR A 354 -8.68 -23.01 6.02
C THR A 354 -8.40 -21.97 4.92
N LYS A 355 -7.32 -21.18 5.05
CA LYS A 355 -6.89 -20.23 3.99
C LYS A 355 -6.67 -20.91 2.63
N LEU A 356 -6.19 -22.16 2.61
CA LEU A 356 -6.00 -22.94 1.39
C LEU A 356 -7.34 -23.26 0.72
N GLU A 357 -8.29 -23.77 1.48
CA GLU A 357 -9.65 -24.08 1.01
C GLU A 357 -10.36 -22.82 0.50
N GLN A 358 -10.29 -21.72 1.25
CA GLN A 358 -10.85 -20.43 0.85
C GLN A 358 -10.26 -19.96 -0.48
N LYS A 359 -8.94 -20.07 -0.65
CA LYS A 359 -8.25 -19.71 -1.89
C LYS A 359 -8.66 -20.64 -3.04
N ALA A 360 -8.74 -21.94 -2.80
CA ALA A 360 -9.13 -22.94 -3.79
C ALA A 360 -10.57 -22.74 -4.26
N PHE A 361 -11.51 -22.49 -3.33
CA PHE A 361 -12.90 -22.19 -3.64
C PHE A 361 -13.02 -20.92 -4.47
N LYS A 362 -12.36 -19.83 -4.06
CA LYS A 362 -12.32 -18.58 -4.84
C LYS A 362 -11.79 -18.83 -6.25
N GLU A 363 -10.67 -19.52 -6.41
CA GLU A 363 -10.10 -19.83 -7.73
C GLU A 363 -11.03 -20.66 -8.61
N MET A 364 -11.67 -21.69 -8.04
CA MET A 364 -12.69 -22.50 -8.72
C MET A 364 -13.86 -21.61 -9.15
N PHE A 365 -14.37 -20.79 -8.24
CA PHE A 365 -15.50 -19.90 -8.50
C PHE A 365 -15.18 -18.90 -9.62
N PHE A 366 -14.04 -18.22 -9.55
CA PHE A 366 -13.57 -17.33 -10.61
C PHE A 366 -13.41 -18.05 -11.95
N ALA A 367 -12.85 -19.27 -11.95
CA ALA A 367 -12.68 -20.06 -13.17
C ALA A 367 -13.99 -20.61 -13.74
N SER A 368 -15.05 -20.70 -12.91
CA SER A 368 -16.34 -21.28 -13.31
C SER A 368 -17.37 -20.21 -13.64
N ILE A 369 -17.29 -19.02 -13.02
CA ILE A 369 -18.30 -17.96 -13.14
C ILE A 369 -17.77 -16.74 -13.90
N PHE A 370 -16.65 -16.14 -13.50
CA PHE A 370 -16.25 -14.84 -14.06
C PHE A 370 -15.27 -14.91 -15.23
N PHE A 371 -14.28 -15.81 -15.17
CA PHE A 371 -13.12 -15.81 -16.08
C PHE A 371 -13.12 -16.99 -17.04
N CYS A 372 -14.30 -17.34 -17.56
CA CYS A 372 -14.48 -18.45 -18.49
C CYS A 372 -15.62 -18.17 -19.48
N GLU A 373 -15.66 -18.98 -20.54
CA GLU A 373 -16.74 -18.97 -21.52
C GLU A 373 -18.07 -19.34 -20.88
N THR A 374 -19.15 -18.76 -21.41
CA THR A 374 -20.52 -19.01 -20.93
C THR A 374 -20.87 -20.50 -20.93
N LEU A 375 -20.43 -21.25 -21.94
CA LEU A 375 -20.65 -22.70 -22.00
C LEU A 375 -20.00 -23.44 -20.82
N HIS A 376 -18.78 -23.03 -20.42
CA HIS A 376 -18.11 -23.61 -19.26
C HIS A 376 -18.85 -23.29 -17.96
N THR A 377 -19.30 -22.03 -17.79
CA THR A 377 -20.17 -21.65 -16.68
C THR A 377 -21.39 -22.55 -16.62
N ARG A 378 -22.07 -22.75 -17.76
CA ARG A 378 -23.32 -23.51 -17.80
C ARG A 378 -23.17 -24.97 -17.37
N ASN A 379 -22.02 -25.57 -17.64
CA ASN A 379 -21.69 -26.96 -17.33
C ASN A 379 -20.98 -27.15 -15.98
N SER A 380 -20.70 -26.05 -15.26
CA SER A 380 -20.02 -26.10 -13.96
C SER A 380 -21.03 -26.25 -12.81
N ARG A 381 -20.63 -26.94 -11.74
CA ARG A 381 -21.44 -27.05 -10.51
C ARG A 381 -21.74 -25.68 -9.90
N ALA A 382 -20.76 -24.77 -9.89
CA ALA A 382 -20.94 -23.40 -9.45
C ALA A 382 -21.97 -22.64 -10.31
N GLY A 383 -21.95 -22.85 -11.63
CA GLY A 383 -22.91 -22.21 -12.54
C GLY A 383 -24.32 -22.79 -12.45
N ALA A 384 -24.46 -24.08 -12.18
CA ALA A 384 -25.76 -24.70 -11.88
C ALA A 384 -26.39 -24.07 -10.63
N TYR A 385 -25.63 -24.00 -9.53
CA TYR A 385 -26.04 -23.32 -8.30
C TYR A 385 -26.40 -21.84 -8.56
N PHE A 386 -25.59 -21.12 -9.34
CA PHE A 386 -25.87 -19.72 -9.67
C PHE A 386 -27.15 -19.53 -10.48
N ARG A 387 -27.44 -20.43 -11.43
CA ARG A 387 -28.66 -20.35 -12.24
C ARG A 387 -29.91 -20.61 -11.40
N GLU A 388 -29.82 -21.55 -10.46
CA GLU A 388 -30.92 -21.90 -9.57
C GLU A 388 -31.19 -20.80 -8.54
N HIS A 389 -30.16 -20.33 -7.86
CA HIS A 389 -30.32 -19.40 -6.74
C HIS A 389 -30.23 -17.93 -7.15
N PHE A 390 -29.46 -17.57 -8.18
CA PHE A 390 -29.28 -16.19 -8.64
C PHE A 390 -29.54 -16.07 -10.16
N PRO A 391 -30.75 -16.39 -10.64
CA PRO A 391 -31.07 -16.41 -12.07
C PRO A 391 -30.88 -15.04 -12.75
N VAL A 392 -31.23 -13.94 -12.08
CA VAL A 392 -31.10 -12.58 -12.63
C VAL A 392 -29.63 -12.19 -12.72
N VAL A 393 -28.85 -12.52 -11.70
CA VAL A 393 -27.40 -12.28 -11.68
C VAL A 393 -26.71 -13.12 -12.76
N THR A 394 -27.13 -14.37 -12.95
CA THR A 394 -26.62 -15.26 -14.01
C THR A 394 -26.90 -14.67 -15.38
N ALA A 395 -28.12 -14.21 -15.64
CA ALA A 395 -28.48 -13.57 -16.90
C ALA A 395 -27.64 -12.31 -17.17
N LEU A 396 -27.38 -11.49 -16.13
CA LEU A 396 -26.50 -10.33 -16.25
C LEU A 396 -25.06 -10.75 -16.61
N ILE A 397 -24.51 -11.75 -15.94
CA ILE A 397 -23.16 -12.27 -16.22
C ILE A 397 -23.06 -12.73 -17.69
N GLU A 398 -24.02 -13.51 -18.17
CA GLU A 398 -24.03 -14.00 -19.55
C GLU A 398 -24.12 -12.85 -20.57
N GLN A 399 -24.93 -11.82 -20.29
CA GLN A 399 -25.05 -10.63 -21.12
C GLN A 399 -23.72 -9.88 -21.23
N HIS A 400 -23.05 -9.62 -20.11
CA HIS A 400 -21.78 -8.88 -20.08
C HIS A 400 -20.56 -9.68 -20.56
N LYS A 401 -20.70 -11.00 -20.74
CA LYS A 401 -19.69 -11.87 -21.38
C LYS A 401 -19.79 -11.88 -22.91
N SER A 402 -20.82 -11.29 -23.51
CA SER A 402 -20.98 -11.24 -24.97
C SER A 402 -20.47 -9.90 -25.53
N PRO A 403 -19.73 -9.86 -26.66
CA PRO A 403 -19.34 -10.99 -27.52
C PRO A 403 -18.06 -11.72 -27.07
N ARG A 404 -17.33 -11.20 -26.07
CA ARG A 404 -16.06 -11.78 -25.58
C ARG A 404 -16.14 -12.06 -24.08
N TYR A 405 -15.83 -13.28 -23.66
CA TYR A 405 -15.99 -13.70 -22.26
C TYR A 405 -15.19 -12.85 -21.25
N GLN A 406 -14.10 -12.19 -21.70
CA GLN A 406 -13.30 -11.30 -20.87
C GLN A 406 -13.97 -9.95 -20.59
N ALA A 407 -15.01 -9.58 -21.34
CA ALA A 407 -15.62 -8.24 -21.27
C ALA A 407 -16.14 -7.91 -19.87
N LEU A 408 -16.84 -8.85 -19.22
CA LEU A 408 -17.29 -8.69 -17.84
C LEU A 408 -16.12 -8.43 -16.87
N ALA A 409 -15.06 -9.23 -16.96
CA ALA A 409 -13.89 -9.10 -16.09
C ALA A 409 -13.16 -7.76 -16.31
N ILE A 410 -13.01 -7.33 -17.56
CA ILE A 410 -12.40 -6.05 -17.92
C ILE A 410 -13.25 -4.89 -17.38
N ARG A 411 -14.58 -4.94 -17.54
CA ARG A 411 -15.48 -3.91 -17.03
C ARG A 411 -15.38 -3.77 -15.51
N MET A 412 -15.41 -4.88 -14.76
CA MET A 412 -15.24 -4.83 -13.30
C MET A 412 -13.87 -4.25 -12.90
N GLN A 413 -12.79 -4.64 -13.57
CA GLN A 413 -11.45 -4.09 -13.32
C GLN A 413 -11.33 -2.59 -13.66
N GLN A 414 -12.07 -2.09 -14.64
CA GLN A 414 -12.12 -0.67 -14.98
C GLN A 414 -12.85 0.13 -13.92
N VAL A 415 -14.03 -0.34 -13.47
CA VAL A 415 -14.79 0.29 -12.38
C VAL A 415 -13.95 0.32 -11.09
N GLU A 416 -13.25 -0.77 -10.78
CA GLU A 416 -12.31 -0.84 -9.66
C GLU A 416 -11.26 0.27 -9.74
N ALA A 417 -10.60 0.41 -10.90
CA ALA A 417 -9.53 1.38 -11.07
C ALA A 417 -10.06 2.82 -11.08
N GLU A 418 -11.21 3.09 -11.69
CA GLU A 418 -11.85 4.41 -11.69
C GLU A 418 -12.13 4.91 -10.26
N ILE A 419 -12.65 4.03 -9.40
CA ILE A 419 -12.91 4.40 -8.01
C ILE A 419 -11.61 4.45 -7.20
N ILE A 420 -10.84 3.36 -7.14
CA ILE A 420 -9.67 3.28 -6.26
C ILE A 420 -8.58 4.27 -6.67
N VAL A 421 -8.27 4.36 -7.97
CA VAL A 421 -7.18 5.20 -8.47
C VAL A 421 -7.69 6.61 -8.71
N ASP A 422 -8.67 6.78 -9.60
CA ASP A 422 -9.03 8.10 -10.10
C ASP A 422 -9.87 8.93 -9.12
N THR A 423 -10.56 8.27 -8.18
CA THR A 423 -11.37 8.94 -7.15
C THR A 423 -10.69 8.94 -5.79
N VAL A 424 -10.44 7.77 -5.21
CA VAL A 424 -9.98 7.65 -3.81
C VAL A 424 -8.52 8.07 -3.67
N ALA A 425 -7.59 7.43 -4.39
CA ALA A 425 -6.17 7.78 -4.31
C ALA A 425 -5.92 9.24 -4.73
N ALA A 426 -6.60 9.73 -5.78
CA ALA A 426 -6.54 11.13 -6.18
C ALA A 426 -7.04 12.10 -5.09
N ALA A 427 -8.08 11.73 -4.33
CA ALA A 427 -8.57 12.53 -3.20
C ALA A 427 -7.61 12.53 -2.01
N LEU A 428 -7.04 11.37 -1.67
CA LEU A 428 -6.05 11.22 -0.61
C LEU A 428 -4.79 12.07 -0.91
N GLN A 429 -4.29 12.00 -2.14
CA GLN A 429 -3.14 12.79 -2.58
C GLN A 429 -3.39 14.30 -2.52
N ARG A 430 -4.60 14.78 -2.89
CA ARG A 430 -4.98 16.18 -2.71
C ARG A 430 -4.97 16.61 -1.24
N LYS A 431 -5.32 15.69 -0.33
CA LYS A 431 -5.20 15.88 1.12
C LYS A 431 -3.78 15.70 1.66
N ARG A 432 -2.80 15.38 0.81
CA ARG A 432 -1.41 15.04 1.18
C ARG A 432 -1.31 13.80 2.09
N ILE A 433 -2.32 12.94 2.03
CA ILE A 433 -2.28 11.64 2.67
C ILE A 433 -1.49 10.73 1.75
N TRP A 434 -0.42 10.14 2.31
CA TRP A 434 0.40 9.20 1.56
C TRP A 434 -0.39 7.92 1.29
N CYS A 435 -0.36 7.46 0.04
CA CYS A 435 -0.98 6.20 -0.31
C CYS A 435 -0.24 5.49 -1.45
N ALA A 436 -0.34 4.17 -1.48
CA ALA A 436 0.03 3.36 -2.63
C ALA A 436 -1.12 2.40 -2.96
N THR A 437 -1.45 2.23 -4.23
CA THR A 437 -2.55 1.33 -4.65
C THR A 437 -2.03 -0.06 -4.99
N ILE A 438 -2.70 -1.11 -4.51
CA ILE A 438 -2.52 -2.49 -4.98
C ILE A 438 -3.85 -3.00 -5.51
N HIS A 439 -4.13 -2.71 -6.78
CA HIS A 439 -5.39 -3.07 -7.42
C HIS A 439 -6.61 -2.47 -6.69
N ASP A 440 -7.39 -3.31 -6.02
CA ASP A 440 -8.57 -3.02 -5.22
C ASP A 440 -8.25 -2.58 -3.78
N SER A 441 -6.97 -2.45 -3.44
CA SER A 441 -6.53 -2.05 -2.12
C SER A 441 -5.73 -0.75 -2.09
N ILE A 442 -5.76 -0.08 -0.94
CA ILE A 442 -4.96 1.11 -0.66
C ILE A 442 -4.07 0.83 0.55
N VAL A 443 -2.78 1.02 0.36
CA VAL A 443 -1.77 1.01 1.41
C VAL A 443 -1.61 2.43 1.95
N CYS A 444 -1.69 2.60 3.27
CA CYS A 444 -1.56 3.89 3.95
C CYS A 444 -0.80 3.75 5.29
N LEU A 445 -0.62 4.88 5.97
CA LEU A 445 -0.08 4.91 7.33
C LEU A 445 -1.14 4.56 8.38
N ALA A 446 -0.67 4.27 9.59
CA ALA A 446 -1.53 3.90 10.71
C ALA A 446 -2.57 4.98 11.05
N GLN A 447 -2.17 6.25 11.07
CA GLN A 447 -3.06 7.37 11.40
C GLN A 447 -4.12 7.65 10.33
N ASP A 448 -3.91 7.22 9.09
CA ASP A 448 -4.76 7.55 7.95
C ASP A 448 -5.81 6.46 7.65
N LYS A 449 -5.77 5.32 8.36
CA LYS A 449 -6.65 4.17 8.15
C LYS A 449 -8.12 4.55 8.04
N ASP A 450 -8.62 5.30 9.02
CA ASP A 450 -10.04 5.63 9.11
C ASP A 450 -10.48 6.57 7.99
N GLU A 451 -9.63 7.53 7.61
CA GLU A 451 -9.90 8.42 6.48
C GLU A 451 -9.86 7.65 5.15
N VAL A 452 -8.93 6.71 4.97
CA VAL A 452 -8.87 5.87 3.77
C VAL A 452 -10.09 4.95 3.68
N LEU A 453 -10.49 4.33 4.79
CA LEU A 453 -11.69 3.50 4.88
C LEU A 453 -12.94 4.32 4.52
N GLN A 454 -13.14 5.45 5.19
CA GLN A 454 -14.29 6.32 4.97
C GLN A 454 -14.32 6.83 3.53
N ARG A 455 -13.19 7.31 2.99
CA ARG A 455 -13.08 7.78 1.60
C ARG A 455 -13.43 6.71 0.59
N THR A 456 -12.98 5.48 0.83
CA THR A 456 -13.26 4.35 -0.05
C THR A 456 -14.77 4.07 -0.05
N GLN A 457 -15.37 3.94 1.15
CA GLN A 457 -16.80 3.68 1.29
C GLN A 457 -17.68 4.81 0.73
N ASP A 458 -17.32 6.07 1.01
CA ASP A 458 -18.03 7.25 0.50
C ASP A 458 -17.95 7.35 -1.02
N ALA A 459 -16.81 7.01 -1.63
CA ALA A 459 -16.66 7.02 -3.09
C ALA A 459 -17.61 6.02 -3.76
N PHE A 460 -17.70 4.79 -3.25
CA PHE A 460 -18.65 3.81 -3.77
C PHE A 460 -20.11 4.18 -3.48
N ARG A 461 -20.40 4.72 -2.29
CA ARG A 461 -21.74 5.14 -1.92
C ARG A 461 -22.23 6.30 -2.78
N ALA A 462 -21.39 7.30 -3.01
CA ALA A 462 -21.73 8.46 -3.81
C ALA A 462 -21.90 8.12 -5.30
N ALA A 463 -21.09 7.18 -5.83
CA ALA A 463 -21.16 6.80 -7.23
C ALA A 463 -22.29 5.79 -7.53
N TYR A 464 -22.58 4.87 -6.61
CA TYR A 464 -23.39 3.68 -6.91
C TYR A 464 -24.41 3.30 -5.82
N GLU A 465 -24.54 4.09 -4.74
CA GLU A 465 -25.42 3.79 -3.60
C GLU A 465 -25.14 2.40 -2.98
N LEU A 466 -23.88 1.97 -3.04
CA LEU A 466 -23.39 0.70 -2.51
C LEU A 466 -22.18 0.96 -1.63
N THR A 467 -22.03 0.22 -0.54
CA THR A 467 -20.88 0.35 0.36
C THR A 467 -20.19 -1.01 0.49
N PRO A 468 -18.91 -1.13 0.10
CA PRO A 468 -18.19 -2.39 0.26
C PRO A 468 -17.76 -2.62 1.71
N ALA A 469 -17.68 -3.90 2.08
CA ALA A 469 -16.86 -4.32 3.21
C ALA A 469 -15.37 -4.17 2.86
N VAL A 470 -14.59 -3.63 3.78
CA VAL A 470 -13.14 -3.41 3.61
C VAL A 470 -12.42 -4.08 4.77
N SER A 471 -11.47 -4.95 4.45
CA SER A 471 -10.60 -5.57 5.44
C SER A 471 -9.36 -4.71 5.65
N VAL A 472 -8.98 -4.51 6.92
CA VAL A 472 -7.79 -3.75 7.30
C VAL A 472 -6.71 -4.74 7.75
N GLU A 473 -5.64 -4.84 6.97
CA GLU A 473 -4.49 -5.70 7.24
C GLU A 473 -3.30 -4.84 7.69
N LYS A 474 -2.73 -5.15 8.86
CA LYS A 474 -1.48 -4.55 9.31
C LYS A 474 -0.32 -5.25 8.60
N LEU A 475 0.52 -4.49 7.89
CA LEU A 475 1.69 -5.01 7.20
C LEU A 475 2.88 -5.05 8.16
N GLU A 476 2.93 -6.08 9.00
CA GLU A 476 4.07 -6.37 9.89
C GLU A 476 4.63 -7.77 9.62
N PRO A 477 5.97 -7.95 9.70
CA PRO A 477 6.56 -9.27 9.62
C PRO A 477 5.92 -10.18 10.66
N GLU A 478 5.66 -11.45 10.32
CA GLU A 478 5.25 -12.42 11.31
C GLU A 478 6.39 -12.57 12.33
N ASP A 479 6.11 -12.34 13.62
CA ASP A 479 7.12 -12.47 14.68
C ASP A 479 7.82 -13.83 14.57
N GLN A 480 9.13 -13.83 14.32
CA GLN A 480 9.95 -14.99 14.62
C GLN A 480 9.86 -15.20 16.13
N PRO A 481 9.58 -16.41 16.64
CA PRO A 481 9.48 -16.64 18.07
C PRO A 481 10.75 -16.14 18.75
N SER A 482 10.58 -15.13 19.59
CA SER A 482 11.66 -14.47 20.34
C SER A 482 12.45 -15.50 21.12
N SER A 483 13.71 -15.71 20.74
CA SER A 483 14.68 -16.55 21.47
C SER A 483 15.17 -15.90 22.78
N HIS A 484 14.35 -15.07 23.42
CA HIS A 484 14.65 -14.42 24.69
C HIS A 484 13.61 -14.81 25.74
N ALA A 485 13.61 -16.09 26.09
CA ALA A 485 13.02 -16.60 27.34
C ALA A 485 13.63 -17.96 27.73
N GLN A 486 14.96 -18.06 27.73
CA GLN A 486 15.69 -19.10 28.47
C GLN A 486 16.98 -18.50 29.02
N ALA A 487 16.81 -17.68 30.06
CA ALA A 487 17.83 -17.35 31.05
C ALA A 487 17.11 -16.82 32.30
N ALA A 488 16.48 -17.74 33.03
CA ALA A 488 16.16 -17.63 34.44
C ALA A 488 16.11 -19.05 35.00
#